data_AF-A0AAJ1PYA2-F1
#
_entry.id   AF-A0AAJ1PYA2-F1
#
_cell.length_a   1.000
_cell.length_b   1.000
_cell.length_c   1.000
_cell.angle_alpha   90.00
_cell.angle_beta   90.00
_cell.angle_gamma   90.00
#
_symmetry.space_group_name_H-M   'P 1'
#
loop_
_entity.id
_entity.type
_entity.pdbx_description
1 polymer ?
#
loop_
_entity_poly.entity_id
_entity_poly.type
_entity_poly.pdbx_seq_one_letter_code
_entity_poly.pdbx_strand_id
1 'polypeptide(L)' 'VRDKDGIATAVAFARLAAKQKDAGKTLQDALAELARRFGLYQTAPLTFRVDSLPEIARAMERLRENPPAALAGAAVNKIE' A
#
# COMPACT_ATOMS: atom_id res chain seq x y z
N VAL A 1 -8.46 10.56 -20.55
CA VAL A 1 -9.35 10.96 -19.44
C VAL A 1 -8.48 11.23 -18.21
N ARG A 2 -8.79 12.23 -17.39
CA ARG A 2 -8.09 12.47 -16.11
C ARG A 2 -8.83 11.77 -14.97
N ASP A 3 -9.02 10.47 -15.10
CA ASP A 3 -9.60 9.63 -14.07
C ASP A 3 -8.90 8.26 -14.08
N LYS A 4 -9.01 7.52 -12.98
CA LYS A 4 -8.52 6.15 -12.90
C LYS A 4 -9.36 5.27 -13.83
N ASP A 5 -8.69 4.61 -14.77
CA ASP A 5 -9.33 3.71 -15.71
C ASP A 5 -8.96 2.25 -15.38
N GLY A 6 -9.90 1.56 -14.74
CA GLY A 6 -9.74 0.16 -14.35
C GLY A 6 -9.65 -0.79 -15.56
N ILE A 7 -10.36 -0.49 -16.65
CA ILE A 7 -10.38 -1.34 -17.85
C ILE A 7 -9.04 -1.21 -18.58
N ALA A 8 -8.57 0.02 -18.80
CA ALA A 8 -7.27 0.25 -19.41
C ALA A 8 -6.14 -0.41 -18.59
N THR A 9 -6.23 -0.34 -17.26
CA THR A 9 -5.27 -1.00 -16.36
C THR A 9 -5.32 -2.53 -16.53
N ALA A 10 -6.51 -3.13 -16.58
CA ALA A 10 -6.67 -4.57 -16.77
C ALA A 10 -6.09 -5.05 -18.11
N VAL A 11 -6.34 -4.31 -19.20
CA VAL A 11 -5.78 -4.63 -20.52
C VAL A 11 -4.25 -4.52 -20.53
N ALA A 12 -3.70 -3.48 -19.92
CA ALA A 12 -2.24 -3.33 -19.78
C ALA A 12 -1.64 -4.47 -18.96
N PHE A 13 -2.31 -4.91 -17.89
CA PHE A 13 -1.88 -6.03 -17.04
C PHE A 13 -1.97 -7.37 -17.78
N ALA A 14 -3.02 -7.61 -18.57
CA ALA A 14 -3.14 -8.79 -19.43
C ALA A 14 -1.99 -8.85 -20.45
N ARG A 15 -1.60 -7.70 -21.03
CA ARG A 15 -0.43 -7.61 -21.91
C ARG A 15 0.88 -7.94 -21.18
N LEU A 16 1.04 -7.49 -19.93
CA LEU A 16 2.20 -7.86 -19.11
C LEU A 16 2.22 -9.37 -18.85
N ALA A 17 1.09 -9.95 -18.45
CA ALA A 17 0.98 -11.38 -18.19
C ALA A 17 1.33 -12.23 -19.42
N ALA A 18 0.85 -11.84 -20.61
CA ALA A 18 1.21 -12.49 -21.87
C ALA A 18 2.72 -12.45 -22.13
N LYS A 19 3.37 -11.28 -21.97
CA LYS A 19 4.82 -11.14 -22.13
C LYS A 19 5.62 -12.00 -21.14
N GLN A 20 5.19 -12.07 -19.87
CA GLN A 20 5.85 -12.92 -18.89
C GLN A 20 5.72 -14.39 -19.26
N LYS A 21 4.53 -14.81 -19.70
CA LYS A 21 4.26 -16.18 -20.16
C LYS A 21 5.14 -16.56 -21.35
N ASP A 22 5.27 -15.68 -22.35
CA ASP A 22 6.14 -15.91 -23.52
C ASP A 22 7.62 -16.05 -23.11
N ALA A 23 8.02 -15.40 -22.02
CA ALA A 23 9.36 -15.51 -21.43
C ALA A 23 9.51 -16.68 -20.45
N GLY A 24 8.50 -17.54 -20.29
CA GLY A 24 8.52 -18.67 -19.34
C GLY A 24 8.52 -18.24 -17.87
N LYS A 25 8.08 -17.01 -17.56
CA LYS A 25 8.06 -16.43 -16.22
C LYS A 25 6.64 -16.23 -15.71
N THR A 26 6.52 -16.12 -14.39
CA THR A 26 5.29 -15.76 -13.70
C THR A 26 5.22 -14.25 -13.43
N LEU A 27 4.05 -13.79 -12.98
CA LEU A 27 3.89 -12.41 -12.47
C LEU A 27 4.60 -12.24 -11.12
N GLN A 28 4.69 -13.30 -10.32
CA GLN A 28 5.43 -13.33 -9.06
C GLN A 28 6.92 -13.09 -9.29
N ASP A 29 7.49 -13.66 -10.36
CA ASP A 29 8.90 -13.41 -10.73
C ASP A 29 9.14 -11.92 -11.04
N ALA A 30 8.20 -11.27 -11.73
CA ALA A 30 8.27 -9.84 -12.03
C ALA A 30 8.19 -9.00 -10.74
N LEU A 31 7.29 -9.36 -9.81
CA LEU A 31 7.21 -8.70 -8.50
C LEU A 31 8.48 -8.87 -7.67
N ALA A 32 9.06 -10.08 -7.68
CA ALA A 32 10.32 -10.36 -6.99
C ALA A 32 11.49 -9.57 -7.60
N GLU A 33 11.52 -9.39 -8.92
CA GLU A 33 12.50 -8.53 -9.59
C GLU A 33 12.36 -7.06 -9.17
N LEU A 34 11.13 -6.54 -9.10
CA LEU A 34 10.87 -5.19 -8.61
C LEU A 34 11.32 -5.01 -7.15
N ALA A 35 10.99 -5.97 -6.28
CA ALA A 35 11.39 -5.95 -4.88
C ALA A 35 12.93 -5.96 -4.72
N ARG A 36 13.64 -6.78 -5.50
CA ARG A 36 15.13 -6.78 -5.51
C ARG A 36 15.72 -5.48 -6.02
N ARG A 37 15.09 -4.85 -7.02
CA ARG A 37 15.61 -3.64 -7.66
C ARG A 37 15.37 -2.37 -6.85
N PHE A 38 14.21 -2.27 -6.20
CA PHE A 38 13.75 -1.02 -5.57
C PHE A 38 13.49 -1.12 -4.07
N GLY A 39 13.67 -2.32 -3.49
CA GLY A 39 13.27 -2.63 -2.11
C GLY A 39 11.84 -3.17 -2.04
N LEU A 40 11.58 -3.95 -0.99
CA LEU A 40 10.24 -4.46 -0.68
C LEU A 40 9.50 -3.47 0.22
N TYR A 41 8.35 -3.00 -0.25
CA TYR A 41 7.44 -2.15 0.52
C TYR A 41 6.22 -2.97 0.90
N GLN A 42 6.19 -3.47 2.14
CA GLN A 42 5.05 -4.20 2.68
C GLN A 42 4.11 -3.22 3.38
N THR A 43 2.88 -3.12 2.89
CA THR A 43 1.82 -2.29 3.48
C THR A 43 0.63 -3.16 3.82
N ALA A 44 -0.01 -2.89 4.95
CA ALA A 44 -1.24 -3.55 5.37
C ALA A 44 -2.22 -2.48 5.87
N PRO A 45 -3.45 -2.41 5.33
CA PRO A 45 -4.45 -1.50 5.84
C PRO A 45 -4.90 -1.94 7.24
N LEU A 46 -5.03 -0.98 8.15
CA LEU A 46 -5.59 -1.19 9.47
C LEU A 46 -6.95 -0.47 9.55
N THR A 47 -8.02 -1.24 9.70
CA THR A 47 -9.39 -0.72 9.71
C THR A 47 -10.01 -0.98 11.07
N PHE A 48 -10.46 0.09 11.74
CA PHE A 48 -11.21 0.02 12.99
C PHE A 48 -12.69 0.27 12.70
N ARG A 49 -13.56 -0.57 13.25
CA ARG A 49 -15.00 -0.29 13.33
C ARG A 49 -15.27 0.39 14.66
N VAL A 50 -16.06 1.45 14.63
CA VAL A 50 -16.46 2.23 15.81
C VAL A 50 -17.98 2.29 15.86
N ASP A 51 -18.53 2.39 17.06
CA ASP A 51 -19.98 2.45 17.26
C ASP A 51 -20.52 3.87 17.01
N SER A 52 -19.66 4.89 17.12
CA SER A 52 -20.03 6.29 16.88
C SER A 52 -18.93 7.13 16.22
N LEU A 53 -19.31 8.09 15.37
CA LEU A 53 -18.37 9.01 14.71
C LEU A 53 -17.53 9.88 15.68
N PRO A 54 -18.06 10.36 16.83
CA PRO A 54 -17.25 11.12 17.79
C PRO A 54 -16.04 10.37 18.36
N GLU A 55 -16.05 9.03 18.36
CA GLU A 55 -14.90 8.23 18.78
C GLU A 55 -13.69 8.42 17.86
N ILE A 56 -13.93 8.60 16.55
CA ILE A 56 -12.86 8.86 15.57
C ILE A 56 -12.20 10.20 15.88
N ALA A 57 -13.00 11.24 16.15
CA ALA A 57 -12.49 12.57 16.46
C ALA A 57 -11.61 12.55 17.73
N ARG A 58 -12.09 11.91 18.80
CA ARG A 58 -11.34 11.74 20.06
C ARG A 58 -10.07 10.91 19.87
N ALA A 59 -10.12 9.84 19.06
CA ALA A 59 -8.94 9.02 18.78
C ALA A 59 -7.86 9.81 18.04
N MET A 60 -8.25 10.60 17.03
CA MET A 60 -7.33 11.46 16.28
C MET A 60 -6.77 12.60 17.12
N GLU A 61 -7.55 13.17 18.05
CA GLU A 61 -7.08 14.16 19.02
C GLU A 61 -5.97 13.57 19.90
N ARG A 62 -6.23 12.43 20.56
CA ARG A 62 -5.22 11.73 21.38
C ARG A 62 -3.96 11.39 20.59
N LEU A 63 -4.09 10.95 19.34
CA LEU A 63 -2.94 10.60 18.49
C LEU A 63 -2.06 11.81 18.18
N ARG A 64 -2.66 12.99 17.99
CA ARG A 64 -1.91 14.24 17.72
C ARG A 64 -1.26 14.79 18.99
N GLU A 65 -1.95 14.69 20.13
CA GLU A 65 -1.40 15.14 21.42
C GLU A 65 -0.28 14.22 21.92
N ASN A 66 -0.39 12.92 21.65
CA ASN A 66 0.54 11.89 22.14
C ASN A 66 0.95 10.97 20.98
N PRO A 67 1.75 11.46 20.02
CA PRO A 67 2.16 10.65 18.89
C PRO A 67 3.11 9.53 19.34
N PRO A 68 3.08 8.36 18.68
CA PRO A 68 3.99 7.28 19.02
C PRO A 68 5.44 7.66 18.67
N ALA A 69 6.37 7.38 19.57
CA ALA A 69 7.81 7.54 19.30
C ALA A 69 8.36 6.47 18.33
N ALA A 70 7.64 5.36 18.16
CA ALA A 70 7.99 4.28 17.24
C ALA A 70 6.75 3.60 16.65
N LEU A 71 6.87 3.14 15.40
CA LEU A 71 5.87 2.35 14.67
C LEU A 71 6.52 1.06 14.15
N ALA A 72 5.92 -0.09 14.45
CA ALA A 72 6.43 -1.41 14.04
C ALA A 72 7.93 -1.63 14.35
N GLY A 73 8.41 -1.09 15.48
CA GLY A 73 9.81 -1.19 15.91
C GLY A 73 10.76 -0.14 15.29
N ALA A 74 10.28 0.71 14.38
CA ALA A 74 11.06 1.81 13.80
C ALA A 74 10.73 3.15 14.48
N ALA A 75 11.76 3.97 14.76
CA ALA A 75 11.57 5.30 15.36
C ALA A 75 10.84 6.24 14.39
N VAL A 76 9.94 7.07 14.93
CA VAL A 76 9.25 8.12 14.17
C VAL A 76 10.16 9.33 14.06
N ASN A 77 10.61 9.64 12.85
CA ASN A 77 11.54 10.75 12.59
C ASN A 77 10.85 12.09 12.34
N LYS A 78 9.59 12.08 11.87
CA LYS A 78 8.85 13.28 11.50
C LYS A 78 7.34 13.06 11.63
N ILE A 79 6.65 14.08 12.10
CA ILE A 79 5.19 14.17 12.20
C ILE A 79 4.79 15.51 11.56
N GLU A 80 3.80 15.50 10.66
CA GLU A 80 3.26 16.68 9.95
C GLU A 80 1.74 16.66 9.95
#